data_AF-A0AAN8R3R3-F1
#
_entry.id   AF-A0AAN8R3R3-F1
#
_cell.length_a   1.000
_cell.length_b   1.000
_cell.length_c   1.000
_cell.angle_alpha   90.00
_cell.angle_beta   90.00
_cell.angle_gamma   90.00
#
_symmetry.space_group_name_H-M   'P 1'
#
loop_
_entity.id
_entity.type
_entity.pdbx_description
1 polymer ?
#
loop_
_entity_poly.entity_id
_entity_poly.type
_entity_poly.pdbx_seq_one_letter_code
_entity_poly.pdbx_strand_id
1 'polypeptide(L)'
;MENLTPEQWREIVNKKMRFPPELISAIQEGNIVMVCGLLNTGDGIIRQLDDSEDRLWRESLNLSIRLGNEDTMDALLQGIKFDFRQIHEALLVAVDTNQPRVVKRLLDRLDQEKGNKMDVRSFSLAIFDHSIDDSQFAPGVTPLTLACQKDLYEIVTMLTQKGHVIPRPHTRSPVPV
;
A
#
# COMPACT_ATOMS: atom_id res chain seq x y z
N MET A 1 16.62 -6.40 -33.22
CA MET A 1 16.19 -5.56 -32.08
C MET A 1 15.69 -4.26 -32.69
N GLU A 2 14.38 -4.07 -32.74
CA GLU A 2 13.77 -2.85 -33.26
C GLU A 2 14.10 -1.68 -32.33
N ASN A 3 14.71 -0.62 -32.87
CA ASN A 3 15.06 0.57 -32.12
C ASN A 3 13.80 1.41 -31.90
N LEU A 4 13.15 1.22 -30.74
CA LEU A 4 12.04 2.04 -30.27
C LEU A 4 12.46 3.52 -30.20
N THR A 5 11.67 4.41 -30.77
CA THR A 5 11.94 5.86 -30.75
C THR A 5 11.70 6.43 -29.34
N PRO A 6 12.36 7.54 -28.96
CA PRO A 6 12.17 8.19 -27.66
C PRO A 6 10.70 8.56 -27.35
N GLU A 7 9.90 8.77 -28.38
CA GLU A 7 8.46 9.05 -28.30
C GLU A 7 7.67 7.79 -27.96
N GLN A 8 7.98 6.66 -28.59
CA GLN A 8 7.41 5.35 -28.23
C GLN A 8 7.80 4.95 -26.80
N TRP A 9 9.05 5.23 -26.38
CA TRP A 9 9.46 5.07 -24.98
C TRP A 9 8.64 5.94 -24.04
N ARG A 10 8.42 7.22 -24.35
CA ARG A 10 7.55 8.10 -23.54
C ARG A 10 6.11 7.61 -23.50
N GLU A 11 5.58 7.10 -24.61
CA GLU A 11 4.22 6.60 -24.68
C GLU A 11 4.04 5.31 -23.87
N ILE A 12 5.03 4.40 -23.91
CA ILE A 12 5.07 3.19 -23.07
C ILE A 12 5.19 3.56 -21.58
N VAL A 13 6.05 4.51 -21.23
CA VAL A 13 6.26 4.96 -19.84
C VAL A 13 5.06 5.73 -19.30
N ASN A 14 4.32 6.44 -20.15
CA ASN A 14 3.11 7.18 -19.77
C ASN A 14 1.82 6.36 -19.87
N LYS A 15 1.88 5.13 -20.41
CA LYS A 15 0.71 4.27 -20.48
C LYS A 15 0.40 3.73 -19.09
N LYS A 16 -0.62 4.32 -18.46
CA LYS A 16 -1.20 3.82 -17.21
C LYS A 16 -1.68 2.39 -17.42
N MET A 17 -1.36 1.51 -16.48
CA MET A 17 -1.77 0.11 -16.51
C MET A 17 -3.25 0.00 -16.17
N ARG A 18 -4.00 -0.61 -17.07
CA ARG A 18 -5.39 -0.99 -16.83
C ARG A 18 -5.45 -2.24 -15.96
N PHE A 19 -6.46 -2.31 -15.12
CA PHE A 19 -6.70 -3.44 -14.23
C PHE A 19 -7.04 -4.70 -15.05
N PRO A 20 -6.24 -5.78 -14.97
CA PRO A 20 -6.57 -7.03 -15.63
C PRO A 20 -7.76 -7.70 -14.91
N PRO A 21 -8.89 -7.98 -15.58
CA PRO A 21 -10.08 -8.51 -14.92
C PRO A 21 -9.85 -9.87 -14.26
N GLU A 22 -8.91 -10.67 -14.78
CA GLU A 22 -8.56 -11.97 -14.24
C GLU A 22 -7.64 -11.90 -13.00
N LEU A 23 -7.10 -10.72 -12.67
CA LEU A 23 -6.12 -10.56 -11.60
C LEU A 23 -6.67 -10.96 -10.24
N ILE A 24 -7.92 -10.59 -9.92
CA ILE A 24 -8.53 -10.97 -8.64
C ILE A 24 -8.67 -12.49 -8.52
N SER A 25 -9.17 -13.17 -9.56
CA SER A 25 -9.31 -14.63 -9.55
C SER A 25 -7.94 -15.30 -9.39
N ALA A 26 -6.93 -14.82 -10.13
CA ALA A 26 -5.57 -15.34 -10.03
C ALA A 26 -4.99 -15.21 -8.61
N ILE A 27 -5.25 -14.09 -7.93
CA ILE A 27 -4.85 -13.87 -6.53
C ILE A 27 -5.60 -14.82 -5.59
N GLN A 28 -6.91 -14.99 -5.75
CA GLN A 28 -7.72 -15.90 -4.94
C GLN A 28 -7.27 -17.36 -5.07
N GLU A 29 -6.90 -17.76 -6.28
CA GLU A 29 -6.39 -19.10 -6.60
C GLU A 29 -4.92 -19.28 -6.18
N GLY A 30 -4.23 -18.21 -5.79
CA GLY A 30 -2.80 -18.23 -5.47
C GLY A 30 -1.91 -18.52 -6.69
N ASN A 31 -2.40 -18.27 -7.90
CA ASN A 31 -1.70 -18.55 -9.14
C ASN A 31 -0.67 -17.46 -9.44
N ILE A 32 0.48 -17.55 -8.77
CA ILE A 32 1.58 -16.57 -8.90
C ILE A 32 2.09 -16.42 -10.33
N VAL A 33 2.11 -17.50 -11.13
CA VAL A 33 2.57 -17.46 -12.53
C VAL A 33 1.64 -16.57 -13.36
N MET A 34 0.33 -16.72 -13.16
CA MET A 34 -0.67 -15.89 -13.82
C MET A 34 -0.60 -14.43 -13.34
N VAL A 35 -0.46 -14.20 -12.03
CA VAL A 35 -0.27 -12.84 -11.48
C VAL A 35 0.95 -12.17 -12.11
N CYS A 36 2.12 -12.84 -12.10
CA CYS A 36 3.33 -12.30 -12.72
C CYS A 36 3.18 -12.05 -14.23
N GLY A 37 2.47 -12.91 -14.95
CA GLY A 37 2.17 -12.74 -16.37
C GLY A 37 1.26 -11.54 -16.64
N LEU A 38 0.20 -11.36 -15.85
CA LEU A 38 -0.72 -10.22 -15.96
C LEU A 38 -0.02 -8.89 -15.61
N LEU A 39 0.85 -8.92 -14.61
CA LEU A 39 1.61 -7.75 -14.16
C LEU A 39 2.86 -7.49 -14.98
N ASN A 40 3.30 -8.41 -15.84
CA ASN A 40 4.56 -8.36 -16.57
C ASN A 40 5.77 -8.05 -15.64
N THR A 41 5.86 -8.70 -14.47
CA THR A 41 6.90 -8.43 -13.44
C THR A 41 8.33 -8.80 -13.84
N GLY A 42 8.55 -9.34 -15.04
CA GLY A 42 9.86 -9.79 -15.53
C GLY A 42 10.70 -8.76 -16.29
N ASP A 43 10.15 -7.59 -16.63
CA ASP A 43 10.85 -6.55 -17.41
C ASP A 43 11.53 -5.47 -16.56
N GLY A 44 11.37 -5.53 -15.23
CA GLY A 44 11.93 -4.55 -14.29
C GLY A 44 11.25 -3.18 -14.34
N ILE A 45 10.13 -3.04 -15.06
CA ILE A 45 9.41 -1.78 -15.19
C ILE A 45 8.30 -1.72 -14.14
N ILE A 46 8.36 -0.70 -13.27
CA ILE A 46 7.28 -0.39 -12.33
C ILE A 46 6.22 0.45 -13.06
N ARG A 47 4.99 -0.06 -13.17
CA ARG A 47 3.90 0.58 -13.93
C ARG A 47 3.11 1.56 -13.07
N GLN A 48 2.72 2.68 -13.67
CA GLN A 48 1.78 3.62 -13.05
C GLN A 48 0.34 3.17 -13.25
N LEU A 49 -0.53 3.46 -12.29
CA LEU A 49 -1.92 3.02 -12.29
C LEU A 49 -2.86 4.00 -12.97
N ASP A 50 -3.97 3.48 -13.49
CA ASP A 50 -5.15 4.27 -13.86
C ASP A 50 -5.94 4.64 -12.59
N ASP A 51 -6.04 5.95 -12.32
CA ASP A 51 -6.69 6.47 -11.11
C ASP A 51 -8.19 6.10 -11.09
N SER A 52 -8.79 5.84 -12.26
CA SER A 52 -10.19 5.37 -12.36
C SER A 52 -10.41 3.95 -11.83
N GLU A 53 -9.34 3.17 -11.67
CA GLU A 53 -9.37 1.77 -11.22
C GLU A 53 -8.70 1.58 -9.85
N ASP A 54 -8.46 2.68 -9.11
CA ASP A 54 -7.81 2.67 -7.79
C ASP A 54 -8.40 1.63 -6.83
N ARG A 55 -9.74 1.55 -6.76
CA ARG A 55 -10.45 0.60 -5.90
C ARG A 55 -10.10 -0.86 -6.19
N LEU A 56 -9.94 -1.23 -7.46
CA LEU A 56 -9.59 -2.60 -7.85
C LEU A 56 -8.14 -2.92 -7.49
N TRP A 57 -7.23 -1.96 -7.67
CA TRP A 57 -5.82 -2.10 -7.29
C TRP A 57 -5.62 -2.18 -5.78
N ARG A 58 -6.37 -1.38 -5.01
CA ARG A 58 -6.40 -1.49 -3.54
C ARG A 58 -6.92 -2.84 -3.10
N GLU A 59 -8.03 -3.30 -3.70
CA GLU A 59 -8.61 -4.59 -3.36
C GLU A 59 -7.66 -5.75 -3.69
N SER A 60 -6.97 -5.73 -4.83
CA SER A 60 -6.02 -6.79 -5.19
C SER A 60 -4.86 -6.89 -4.19
N LEU A 61 -4.28 -5.76 -3.79
CA LEU A 61 -3.23 -5.70 -2.78
C LEU A 61 -3.74 -6.17 -1.41
N ASN A 62 -4.87 -5.62 -0.96
CA ASN A 62 -5.46 -5.98 0.33
C ASN A 62 -5.86 -7.46 0.39
N LEU A 63 -6.36 -8.01 -0.72
CA LEU A 63 -6.71 -9.42 -0.84
C LEU A 63 -5.48 -10.31 -0.73
N SER A 64 -4.37 -9.98 -1.42
CA SER A 64 -3.12 -10.73 -1.32
C SER A 64 -2.61 -10.83 0.13
N ILE A 65 -2.75 -9.74 0.89
CA ILE A 65 -2.42 -9.68 2.32
C ILE A 65 -3.40 -10.53 3.13
N ARG A 66 -4.72 -10.38 2.94
CA ARG A 66 -5.73 -11.17 3.67
C ARG A 66 -5.57 -12.68 3.48
N LEU A 67 -5.12 -13.11 2.30
CA LEU A 67 -4.85 -14.51 1.99
C LEU A 67 -3.50 -15.00 2.54
N GLY A 68 -2.65 -14.11 3.05
CA GLY A 68 -1.30 -14.43 3.54
C GLY A 68 -0.33 -14.84 2.43
N ASN A 69 -0.62 -14.47 1.18
CA ASN A 69 0.22 -14.83 0.04
C ASN A 69 1.31 -13.76 -0.18
N GLU A 70 2.42 -13.91 0.56
CA GLU A 70 3.56 -12.99 0.50
C GLU A 70 4.14 -12.86 -0.92
N ASP A 71 4.21 -13.96 -1.68
CA ASP A 71 4.78 -13.95 -3.04
C ASP A 71 3.93 -13.11 -4.01
N THR A 72 2.60 -13.24 -3.91
CA THR A 72 1.65 -12.46 -4.72
C THR A 72 1.70 -10.99 -4.36
N MET A 73 1.78 -10.68 -3.07
CA MET A 73 1.95 -9.31 -2.59
C MET A 73 3.26 -8.71 -3.11
N ASP A 74 4.38 -9.43 -3.03
CA ASP A 74 5.67 -8.99 -3.54
C ASP A 74 5.62 -8.73 -5.05
N ALA A 75 4.97 -9.61 -5.82
CA ALA A 75 4.78 -9.42 -7.26
C ALA A 75 3.98 -8.15 -7.58
N LEU A 76 2.91 -7.87 -6.82
CA LEU A 76 2.15 -6.62 -6.94
C LEU A 76 3.05 -5.41 -6.66
N LEU A 77 3.77 -5.41 -5.55
CA LEU A 77 4.65 -4.30 -5.15
C LEU A 77 5.83 -4.09 -6.11
N GLN A 78 6.28 -5.12 -6.82
CA GLN A 78 7.35 -5.04 -7.83
C GLN A 78 6.84 -4.53 -9.18
N GLY A 79 5.66 -4.99 -9.62
CA GLY A 79 5.12 -4.64 -10.94
C GLY A 79 4.42 -3.29 -10.99
N ILE A 80 3.95 -2.80 -9.84
CA ILE A 80 3.06 -1.65 -9.74
C ILE A 80 3.62 -0.59 -8.80
N LYS A 81 3.47 0.66 -9.21
CA LYS A 81 3.70 1.83 -8.36
C LYS A 81 2.43 2.16 -7.60
N PHE A 82 2.28 1.57 -6.43
CA PHE A 82 1.24 1.99 -5.49
C PHE A 82 1.56 3.36 -4.91
N ASP A 83 0.54 4.19 -4.75
CA ASP A 83 0.70 5.45 -4.05
C ASP A 83 0.69 5.24 -2.52
N PHE A 84 1.05 6.30 -1.80
CA PHE A 84 1.13 6.30 -0.34
C PHE A 84 -0.17 5.87 0.34
N ARG A 85 -1.33 6.25 -0.19
CA ARG A 85 -2.65 5.95 0.39
C ARG A 85 -2.95 4.46 0.28
N GLN A 86 -2.65 3.88 -0.89
CA GLN A 86 -2.82 2.45 -1.13
C GLN A 86 -1.93 1.61 -0.22
N ILE A 87 -0.65 2.02 -0.05
CA ILE A 87 0.27 1.35 0.88
C ILE A 87 -0.15 1.53 2.34
N HIS A 88 -0.66 2.70 2.72
CA HIS A 88 -1.16 2.93 4.08
C HIS A 88 -2.32 2.00 4.43
N GLU A 89 -3.30 1.85 3.54
CA GLU A 89 -4.39 0.92 3.77
C GLU A 89 -3.91 -0.53 3.82
N ALA A 90 -3.03 -0.94 2.89
CA ALA A 90 -2.44 -2.28 2.91
C ALA A 90 -1.72 -2.56 4.24
N LEU A 91 -1.04 -1.56 4.80
CA LEU A 91 -0.40 -1.65 6.12
C LEU A 91 -1.43 -1.81 7.24
N LEU A 92 -2.56 -1.08 7.19
CA LEU A 92 -3.67 -1.27 8.14
C LEU A 92 -4.24 -2.70 8.05
N VAL A 93 -4.43 -3.24 6.83
CA VAL A 93 -4.88 -4.63 6.63
C VAL A 93 -3.88 -5.64 7.19
N ALA A 94 -2.58 -5.42 6.99
CA ALA A 94 -1.53 -6.29 7.52
C ALA A 94 -1.49 -6.31 9.06
N VAL A 95 -1.71 -5.15 9.68
CA VAL A 95 -1.84 -5.05 11.14
C VAL A 95 -3.13 -5.71 11.62
N ASP A 96 -4.25 -5.48 10.94
CA ASP A 96 -5.55 -6.06 11.31
C ASP A 96 -5.54 -7.60 11.26
N THR A 97 -4.83 -8.15 10.29
CA THR A 97 -4.64 -9.60 10.11
C THR A 97 -3.49 -10.18 10.94
N ASN A 98 -2.80 -9.37 11.74
CA ASN A 98 -1.66 -9.76 12.57
C ASN A 98 -0.56 -10.50 11.78
N GLN A 99 -0.04 -9.85 10.74
CA GLN A 99 1.04 -10.39 9.91
C GLN A 99 2.34 -9.56 10.03
N PRO A 100 3.17 -9.76 11.08
CA PRO A 100 4.37 -8.97 11.32
C PRO A 100 5.37 -8.96 10.16
N ARG A 101 5.48 -10.07 9.42
CA ARG A 101 6.37 -10.18 8.24
C ARG A 101 5.93 -9.23 7.12
N VAL A 102 4.64 -9.22 6.82
CA VAL A 102 4.04 -8.33 5.81
C VAL A 102 4.19 -6.88 6.25
N VAL A 103 3.90 -6.57 7.52
CA VAL A 103 4.11 -5.24 8.09
C VAL A 103 5.55 -4.77 7.88
N LYS A 104 6.54 -5.60 8.21
CA LYS A 104 7.95 -5.27 8.02
C LYS A 104 8.29 -4.99 6.55
N ARG A 105 7.83 -5.84 5.62
CA ARG A 105 8.06 -5.66 4.18
C ARG A 105 7.48 -4.34 3.66
N LEU A 106 6.24 -4.00 4.04
CA LEU A 106 5.60 -2.75 3.66
C LEU A 106 6.35 -1.53 4.22
N LEU A 107 6.81 -1.59 5.48
CA LEU A 107 7.63 -0.54 6.11
C LEU A 107 8.99 -0.38 5.43
N ASP A 108 9.66 -1.48 5.09
CA ASP A 108 10.95 -1.44 4.40
C ASP A 108 10.82 -0.87 2.98
N ARG A 109 9.70 -1.15 2.28
CA ARG A 109 9.39 -0.53 0.99
C ARG A 109 9.16 0.98 1.12
N LEU A 110 8.42 1.42 2.14
CA LEU A 110 8.23 2.85 2.43
C LEU A 110 9.57 3.56 2.71
N ASP A 111 10.50 2.89 3.38
CA ASP A 111 11.85 3.43 3.61
C ASP A 111 12.69 3.51 2.34
N GLN A 112 12.54 2.58 1.40
CA GLN A 112 13.20 2.66 0.09
C GLN A 112 12.69 3.86 -0.73
N GLU A 113 11.40 4.17 -0.63
CA GLU A 113 10.81 5.33 -1.32
C GLU A 113 11.16 6.68 -0.65
N LYS A 114 11.65 6.71 0.60
CA LYS A 114 12.16 7.92 1.28
C LYS A 114 13.34 8.59 0.59
N GLY A 115 14.04 7.91 -0.32
CA GLY A 115 14.98 8.55 -1.26
C GLY A 115 14.34 9.63 -2.13
N ASN A 116 13.00 9.68 -2.20
CA ASN A 116 12.20 10.65 -2.92
C ASN A 116 11.05 11.20 -2.06
N LYS A 117 11.36 12.18 -1.19
CA LYS A 117 10.40 13.13 -0.57
C LYS A 117 9.15 12.58 0.16
N MET A 118 9.11 11.34 0.66
CA MET A 118 7.98 10.88 1.49
C MET A 118 8.41 10.73 2.95
N ASP A 119 8.20 11.77 3.76
CA ASP A 119 8.41 11.70 5.21
C ASP A 119 7.38 10.74 5.85
N VAL A 120 7.81 9.89 6.78
CA VAL A 120 6.92 9.08 7.66
C VAL A 120 5.97 9.99 8.45
N ARG A 121 6.30 11.27 8.62
CA ARG A 121 5.37 12.27 9.17
C ARG A 121 4.17 12.57 8.26
N SER A 122 4.21 12.20 6.98
CA SER A 122 3.07 12.30 6.05
C SER A 122 1.93 11.34 6.39
N PHE A 123 2.16 10.30 7.21
CA PHE A 123 1.07 9.47 7.73
C PHE A 123 0.06 10.33 8.50
N SER A 124 0.54 11.32 9.27
CA SER A 124 -0.31 12.27 9.99
C SER A 124 -1.11 13.21 9.08
N LEU A 125 -0.70 13.43 7.83
CA LEU A 125 -1.48 14.21 6.86
C LEU A 125 -2.52 13.34 6.12
N ALA A 126 -2.20 12.08 5.80
CA ALA A 126 -3.17 11.16 5.19
C ALA A 126 -4.33 10.77 6.12
N ILE A 127 -4.15 10.95 7.43
CA ILE A 127 -5.22 10.83 8.45
C ILE A 127 -6.43 11.73 8.15
N PHE A 128 -6.24 12.85 7.45
CA PHE A 128 -7.28 13.86 7.19
C PHE A 128 -7.66 13.98 5.71
N ASP A 129 -7.10 13.14 4.83
CA ASP A 129 -7.45 13.17 3.42
C ASP A 129 -8.70 12.32 3.16
N HIS A 130 -9.82 12.99 2.92
CA HIS A 130 -11.10 12.37 2.58
C HIS A 130 -11.08 11.67 1.21
N SER A 131 -10.00 11.72 0.43
CA SER A 131 -9.90 10.98 -0.85
C SER A 131 -9.91 9.45 -0.71
N ILE A 132 -9.87 8.93 0.53
CA ILE A 132 -10.09 7.51 0.85
C ILE A 132 -11.56 7.28 1.30
N ASP A 133 -12.52 7.79 0.54
CA ASP A 133 -13.95 7.75 0.87
C ASP A 133 -14.55 6.32 0.97
N ASP A 134 -13.78 5.28 0.66
CA ASP A 134 -14.22 3.87 0.66
C ASP A 134 -13.26 2.93 1.43
N SER A 135 -12.42 3.42 2.36
CA SER A 135 -11.68 2.50 3.23
C SER A 135 -12.61 1.83 4.24
N GLN A 136 -12.34 0.55 4.53
CA GLN A 136 -12.97 -0.13 5.66
C GLN A 136 -12.52 0.42 7.02
N PHE A 137 -11.42 1.17 7.07
CA PHE A 137 -10.91 1.79 8.28
C PHE A 137 -11.45 3.22 8.42
N ALA A 138 -11.80 3.59 9.65
CA ALA A 138 -12.26 4.94 9.93
C ALA A 138 -11.17 5.97 9.57
N PRO A 139 -11.57 7.17 9.08
CA PRO A 139 -10.62 8.23 8.77
C PRO A 139 -9.80 8.56 10.02
N GLY A 140 -8.48 8.62 9.83
CA GLY A 140 -7.52 8.92 10.88
C GLY A 140 -7.04 7.75 11.73
N VAL A 141 -7.47 6.52 11.45
CA VAL A 141 -6.85 5.32 12.02
C VAL A 141 -5.42 5.20 11.51
N THR A 142 -4.47 5.07 12.43
CA THR A 142 -3.05 4.81 12.11
C THR A 142 -2.70 3.34 12.38
N PRO A 143 -1.69 2.77 11.70
CA PRO A 143 -1.21 1.42 11.97
C PRO A 143 -0.80 1.21 13.43
N LEU A 144 -0.22 2.24 14.07
CA LEU A 144 0.22 2.17 15.47
C LEU A 144 -0.98 2.15 16.42
N THR A 145 -1.98 3.01 16.20
CA THR A 145 -3.21 3.00 17.01
C THR A 145 -3.96 1.67 16.87
N LEU A 146 -4.00 1.10 15.66
CA LEU A 146 -4.65 -0.19 15.41
C LEU A 146 -3.89 -1.34 16.08
N ALA A 147 -2.56 -1.36 15.97
CA ALA A 147 -1.71 -2.37 16.62
C ALA A 147 -1.83 -2.32 18.15
N CYS A 148 -1.87 -1.11 18.73
CA CYS A 148 -2.11 -0.93 20.15
C CYS A 148 -3.51 -1.41 20.57
N GLN A 149 -4.54 -1.11 19.78
CA GLN A 149 -5.92 -1.55 20.07
C GLN A 149 -6.06 -3.08 20.06
N LYS A 150 -5.25 -3.78 19.28
CA LYS A 150 -5.26 -5.24 19.14
C LYS A 150 -4.18 -5.95 19.96
N ASP A 151 -3.49 -5.24 20.86
CA ASP A 151 -2.42 -5.77 21.73
C ASP A 151 -1.27 -6.46 20.97
N LEU A 152 -0.91 -5.96 19.77
CA LEU A 152 0.10 -6.55 18.89
C LEU A 152 1.51 -6.03 19.19
N TYR A 153 2.10 -6.44 20.32
CA TYR A 153 3.37 -5.91 20.84
C TYR A 153 4.55 -5.93 19.86
N GLU A 154 4.69 -6.99 19.06
CA GLU A 154 5.76 -7.08 18.04
C GLU A 154 5.60 -5.98 16.99
N ILE A 155 4.39 -5.81 16.46
CA ILE A 155 4.05 -4.80 15.45
C ILE A 155 4.16 -3.39 16.05
N VAL A 156 3.70 -3.19 17.28
CA VAL A 156 3.85 -1.91 18.02
C VAL A 156 5.33 -1.55 18.10
N THR A 157 6.18 -2.49 18.49
CA THR A 157 7.63 -2.28 18.60
C THR A 157 8.23 -1.90 17.25
N MET A 158 7.87 -2.62 16.18
CA MET A 158 8.33 -2.31 14.81
C MET A 158 7.95 -0.88 14.40
N LEU A 159 6.69 -0.49 14.61
CA LEU A 159 6.18 0.84 14.24
C LEU A 159 6.84 1.95 15.08
N THR A 160 7.00 1.75 16.38
CA THR A 160 7.69 2.71 17.25
C THR A 160 9.16 2.88 16.86
N GLN A 161 9.86 1.80 16.51
CA GLN A 161 11.26 1.86 16.04
C GLN A 161 11.40 2.61 14.71
N LYS A 162 10.39 2.54 13.83
CA LYS A 162 10.33 3.33 12.59
C LYS A 162 9.93 4.80 12.82
N GLY A 163 9.71 5.20 14.07
CA GLY A 163 9.42 6.58 14.46
C GLY A 163 7.94 6.96 14.47
N HIS A 164 7.02 5.98 14.37
CA HIS A 164 5.60 6.25 14.53
C HIS A 164 5.30 6.60 16.00
N VAL A 165 4.54 7.69 16.20
CA VAL A 165 4.12 8.16 17.51
C VAL A 165 2.61 8.38 17.51
N ILE A 166 1.95 8.07 18.63
CA ILE A 166 0.56 8.43 18.84
C ILE A 166 0.55 9.88 19.36
N PRO A 167 0.02 10.85 18.59
CA PRO A 167 -0.05 12.23 19.06
C PRO A 167 -0.95 12.31 20.29
N ARG A 168 -0.57 13.14 21.25
CA ARG A 168 -1.39 13.39 22.43
C ARG A 168 -2.70 14.05 21.99
N PRO A 169 -3.87 13.60 22.46
CA PRO A 169 -5.13 14.26 22.14
C PRO A 169 -5.04 15.74 22.48
N HIS A 170 -5.56 16.60 21.60
CA HIS A 170 -5.68 18.02 21.91
C HIS A 170 -6.53 18.18 23.18
N THR A 171 -6.03 18.94 24.15
CA THR A 171 -6.82 19.31 25.33
C THR A 171 -8.04 20.08 24.86
N ARG A 172 -9.24 19.57 25.14
CA ARG A 172 -10.48 20.33 24.93
C ARG A 172 -10.35 21.64 25.70
N SER A 173 -10.33 22.78 25.01
CA SER A 173 -10.59 24.06 25.68
C SER A 173 -11.93 23.93 26.40
N PRO A 174 -12.03 24.28 27.69
CA PRO A 174 -13.32 24.29 28.36
C PRO A 174 -14.22 25.26 27.59
N VAL A 175 -15.37 24.76 27.14
CA VAL A 175 -16.43 25.59 26.58
C VAL A 175 -16.87 26.49 27.73
N PRO A 176 -16.78 27.83 27.62
CA PRO A 176 -17.31 28.69 28.67
C PRO A 176 -18.82 28.45 28.77
N VAL A 177 -19.25 28.03 29.96
CA VAL A 177 -20.67 27.92 30.37
C VAL A 177 -21.24 29.32 30.55
#